data_AF-G0WAX7-F1
#
_entry.id   AF-G0WAX7-F1
#
_cell.length_a   1.000
_cell.length_b   1.000
_cell.length_c   1.000
_cell.angle_alpha   90.00
_cell.angle_beta   90.00
_cell.angle_gamma   90.00
#
_symmetry.space_group_name_H-M   'P 1'
#
loop_
_entity.id
_entity.type
_entity.pdbx_description
1 polymer ?
#
loop_
_entity_poly.entity_id
_entity_poly.type
_entity_poly.pdbx_seq_one_letter_code
_entity_poly.pdbx_strand_id
1 'polypeptide(L)'
;MGHCRHIDQVFKNEKSREGVLKSCNAARFILKHSIMKQKYLYAMRCSTCKEINAGSTFMCLQCDFSGCWNNSDFANHSKQMGHIFSINSSNGLLFCFKCVDYIGDVEQINYSMLNKFWDDISKKTHITSQERKDGLFGLVNMGSTCFMSSILQTLIHNPYVVNYSMCQTHYNMCQSKNPLSCTSCALDLIITEFYATESKGNNSSHTGFISLLNSLLQVNENFAGYSQQDAHEFLQFILNQIHNDYKLNSMEDVNSGNTTAIAMKTLPGTQNSNNNNNNTNHIHGNDVSCKCLSHSNFQGSLKSSILCPQCNNDSKTTIDPFMDLSLDVKDKSNLYQCLDSFHKLEKLHDFNFHCSECNSTQDPIKQLTLNKLSPLLVFQLKRFEHLLNGTTVKINDFIEYPLYLNMKTYCQSSNNDTEEEESNSENVPDMIYELTSIISHKGTVNEGHYIVVVKVNDGQWFKFNDSMVSAITEEEALKQQAYLLFYSVFQLN
;
A
#
# COMPACT_ATOMS: atom_id res chain seq x y z
N MET A 1 23.38 -24.58 2.44
CA MET A 1 23.85 -23.26 1.96
C MET A 1 25.25 -23.03 2.52
N GLY A 2 26.18 -22.55 1.70
CA GLY A 2 27.58 -22.39 2.10
C GLY A 2 27.83 -21.00 2.66
N HIS A 3 28.28 -20.91 3.91
CA HIS A 3 28.70 -19.65 4.52
C HIS A 3 30.07 -19.20 3.97
N CYS A 4 30.25 -17.89 3.74
CA CYS A 4 31.47 -17.35 3.16
C CYS A 4 32.62 -17.24 4.19
N ARG A 5 33.51 -18.23 4.23
CA ARG A 5 34.68 -18.20 5.14
C ARG A 5 35.62 -16.99 4.94
N HIS A 6 35.60 -16.36 3.77
CA HIS A 6 36.43 -15.19 3.48
C HIS A 6 35.95 -13.96 4.24
N ILE A 7 34.62 -13.78 4.38
CA ILE A 7 34.09 -12.63 5.12
C ILE A 7 34.32 -12.81 6.62
N ASP A 8 34.22 -14.03 7.14
CA ASP A 8 34.60 -14.36 8.52
C ASP A 8 36.04 -13.97 8.83
N GLN A 9 36.97 -14.27 7.92
CA GLN A 9 38.38 -13.92 8.10
C GLN A 9 38.57 -12.40 8.21
N VAL A 10 37.81 -11.61 7.44
CA VAL A 10 37.83 -10.14 7.55
C VAL A 10 37.19 -9.69 8.86
N PHE A 11 36.09 -10.32 9.26
CA PHE A 11 35.31 -9.94 10.44
C PHE A 11 36.01 -10.24 11.77
N LYS A 12 37.02 -11.12 11.76
CA LYS A 12 37.93 -11.33 12.91
C LYS A 12 38.70 -10.07 13.31
N ASN A 13 38.96 -9.15 12.38
CA ASN A 13 39.61 -7.88 12.66
C ASN A 13 38.56 -6.76 12.68
N GLU A 14 38.38 -6.14 13.84
CA GLU A 14 37.36 -5.11 14.05
C GLU A 14 37.49 -3.91 13.11
N LYS A 15 38.71 -3.38 12.90
CA LYS A 15 38.94 -2.27 11.96
C LYS A 15 38.59 -2.64 10.52
N SER A 16 38.87 -3.88 10.14
CA SER A 16 38.57 -4.37 8.79
C SER A 16 37.07 -4.60 8.61
N ARG A 17 36.40 -5.15 9.63
CA ARG A 17 34.94 -5.27 9.70
C ARG A 17 34.27 -3.92 9.55
N GLU A 18 34.67 -2.92 10.34
CA GLU A 18 34.14 -1.56 10.24
C GLU A 18 34.39 -0.93 8.86
N GLY A 19 35.58 -1.14 8.29
CA GLY A 19 35.91 -0.69 6.94
C GLY A 19 34.96 -1.25 5.89
N VAL A 20 34.70 -2.58 5.91
CA VAL A 20 33.75 -3.23 5.01
C VAL A 20 32.35 -2.67 5.18
N LEU A 21 31.85 -2.58 6.42
CA LEU A 21 30.50 -2.09 6.70
C LEU A 21 30.32 -0.63 6.27
N LYS A 22 31.36 0.21 6.45
CA LYS A 22 31.37 1.60 5.99
C LYS A 22 31.34 1.69 4.46
N SER A 23 32.14 0.89 3.75
CA SER A 23 32.10 0.82 2.29
C SER A 23 30.75 0.33 1.76
N CYS A 24 30.15 -0.68 2.42
CA CYS A 24 28.82 -1.16 2.07
C CYS A 24 27.75 -0.06 2.23
N ASN A 25 27.77 0.66 3.34
CA ASN A 25 26.86 1.78 3.59
C ASN A 25 27.04 2.88 2.54
N ALA A 26 28.28 3.26 2.24
CA ALA A 26 28.58 4.28 1.24
C ALA A 26 28.07 3.89 -0.15
N ALA A 27 28.35 2.67 -0.61
CA ALA A 27 27.87 2.18 -1.90
C ALA A 27 26.34 2.15 -1.98
N ARG A 28 25.67 1.58 -0.98
CA ARG A 28 24.19 1.54 -0.93
C ARG A 28 23.58 2.93 -0.85
N PHE A 29 24.20 3.85 -0.12
CA PHE A 29 23.76 5.25 -0.04
C PHE A 29 23.86 5.93 -1.41
N ILE A 30 24.98 5.78 -2.11
CA ILE A 30 25.16 6.31 -3.48
C ILE A 30 24.11 5.72 -4.42
N LEU A 31 23.90 4.40 -4.40
CA LEU A 31 22.93 3.73 -5.27
C LEU A 31 21.49 4.17 -5.01
N LYS A 32 21.15 4.53 -3.77
CA LYS A 32 19.80 4.98 -3.38
C LYS A 32 19.53 6.46 -3.68
N HIS A 33 20.55 7.32 -3.60
CA HIS A 33 20.38 8.78 -3.73
C HIS A 33 20.92 9.35 -5.05
N SER A 34 21.43 8.51 -5.95
CA SER A 34 21.85 8.93 -7.29
C SER A 34 20.66 8.94 -8.25
N ILE A 35 20.55 9.99 -9.06
CA ILE A 35 19.61 10.00 -10.19
C ILE A 35 19.98 8.92 -11.22
N MET A 36 18.98 8.42 -11.96
CA MET A 36 19.16 7.27 -12.88
C MET A 36 20.30 7.48 -13.87
N LYS A 37 20.42 8.67 -14.48
CA LYS A 37 21.52 8.98 -15.41
C LYS A 37 22.90 8.84 -14.76
N GLN A 38 23.07 9.29 -13.52
CA GLN A 38 24.33 9.14 -12.78
C GLN A 38 24.59 7.68 -12.41
N LYS A 39 23.55 6.93 -12.02
CA LYS A 39 23.66 5.50 -11.71
C LYS A 39 24.15 4.71 -12.93
N TYR A 40 23.59 4.97 -14.12
CA TYR A 40 24.03 4.32 -15.35
C TYR A 40 25.48 4.63 -15.71
N LEU A 41 25.89 5.90 -15.58
CA LEU A 41 27.21 6.34 -16.01
C LEU A 41 28.34 5.96 -15.04
N TYR A 42 28.06 5.96 -13.73
CA TYR A 42 29.10 5.81 -12.70
C TYR A 42 29.05 4.48 -11.94
N ALA A 43 27.86 3.90 -11.75
CA ALA A 43 27.72 2.65 -11.00
C ALA A 43 27.54 1.43 -11.92
N MET A 44 26.88 1.60 -13.07
CA MET A 44 26.53 0.48 -13.98
C MET A 44 27.41 0.40 -15.23
N ARG A 45 28.36 1.33 -15.39
CA ARG A 45 29.33 1.32 -16.48
C ARG A 45 30.59 0.58 -16.08
N CYS A 46 31.03 -0.35 -16.93
CA CYS A 46 32.29 -1.04 -16.70
C CYS A 46 33.50 -0.12 -16.96
N SER A 47 34.48 -0.14 -16.06
CA SER A 47 35.73 0.60 -16.22
C SER A 47 36.62 0.04 -17.33
N THR A 48 36.50 -1.25 -17.68
CA THR A 48 37.28 -1.91 -18.73
C THR A 48 36.62 -1.79 -20.09
N CYS A 49 35.49 -2.47 -20.33
CA CYS A 49 34.83 -2.48 -21.65
C CYS A 49 34.04 -1.19 -21.96
N LYS A 50 33.83 -0.31 -20.97
CA LYS A 50 33.05 0.95 -21.08
C LYS A 50 31.57 0.79 -21.41
N GLU A 51 31.07 -0.43 -21.55
CA GLU A 51 29.65 -0.74 -21.73
C GLU A 51 28.86 -0.47 -20.44
N ILE A 52 27.60 -0.08 -20.61
CA ILE A 52 26.62 0.10 -19.54
C ILE A 52 25.76 -1.17 -19.51
N ASN A 53 25.55 -1.75 -18.34
CA ASN A 53 24.73 -2.97 -18.15
C ASN A 53 25.21 -4.18 -18.99
N ALA A 54 26.53 -4.40 -19.07
CA ALA A 54 27.10 -5.65 -19.59
C ALA A 54 26.89 -6.81 -18.58
N GLY A 55 25.63 -7.17 -18.34
CA GLY A 55 25.21 -7.98 -17.21
C GLY A 55 25.20 -7.19 -15.90
N SER A 56 25.46 -7.86 -14.78
CA SER A 56 25.63 -7.18 -13.49
C SER A 56 26.96 -6.43 -13.44
N THR A 57 26.92 -5.17 -13.03
CA THR A 57 28.12 -4.38 -12.74
C THR A 57 28.41 -4.40 -11.25
N PHE A 58 29.66 -4.63 -10.89
CA PHE A 58 30.12 -4.78 -9.52
C PHE A 58 31.07 -3.64 -9.15
N MET A 59 30.73 -2.93 -8.07
CA MET A 59 31.53 -1.86 -7.48
C MET A 59 32.49 -2.46 -6.46
N CYS A 60 33.79 -2.23 -6.63
CA CYS A 60 34.80 -2.78 -5.73
C CYS A 60 34.70 -2.14 -4.32
N LEU A 61 34.87 -2.94 -3.26
CA LEU A 61 34.85 -2.42 -1.88
C LEU A 61 36.16 -1.72 -1.47
N GLN A 62 37.24 -1.96 -2.22
CA GLN A 62 38.62 -1.58 -1.85
C GLN A 62 39.23 -0.49 -2.75
N CYS A 63 38.61 -0.20 -3.90
CA CYS A 63 39.04 0.84 -4.82
C CYS A 63 37.85 1.36 -5.64
N ASP A 64 38.10 2.30 -6.54
CA ASP A 64 37.11 2.95 -7.41
C ASP A 64 36.73 2.15 -8.67
N PHE A 65 37.21 0.90 -8.80
CA PHE A 65 36.95 0.07 -9.96
C PHE A 65 35.52 -0.49 -9.99
N SER A 66 34.87 -0.38 -11.15
CA SER A 66 33.60 -1.03 -11.48
C SER A 66 33.79 -2.03 -12.62
N GLY A 67 33.45 -3.30 -12.41
CA GLY A 67 33.67 -4.38 -13.38
C GLY A 67 32.37 -5.07 -13.76
N CYS A 68 32.21 -5.46 -15.03
CA CYS A 68 31.04 -6.20 -15.48
C CYS A 68 31.17 -7.72 -15.25
N TRP A 69 30.02 -8.40 -15.22
CA TRP A 69 29.93 -9.86 -15.14
C TRP A 69 30.22 -10.53 -16.49
N ASN A 70 29.58 -10.08 -17.57
CA ASN A 70 29.55 -10.82 -18.84
C ASN A 70 30.94 -10.99 -19.45
N ASN A 71 31.78 -9.95 -19.40
CA ASN A 71 33.16 -10.02 -19.90
C ASN A 71 34.15 -10.49 -18.82
N SER A 72 33.66 -10.90 -17.64
CA SER A 72 34.49 -11.31 -16.50
C SER A 72 35.47 -10.23 -16.02
N ASP A 73 35.19 -8.94 -16.30
CA ASP A 73 36.10 -7.84 -15.98
C ASP A 73 36.34 -7.69 -14.49
N PHE A 74 35.30 -7.86 -13.66
CA PHE A 74 35.50 -7.87 -12.21
C PHE A 74 36.26 -9.12 -11.74
N ALA A 75 35.99 -10.29 -12.33
CA ALA A 75 36.73 -11.50 -11.99
C ALA A 75 38.23 -11.37 -12.31
N ASN A 76 38.56 -10.69 -13.41
CA ASN A 76 39.94 -10.37 -13.78
C ASN A 76 40.57 -9.37 -12.78
N HIS A 77 39.84 -8.30 -12.42
CA HIS A 77 40.26 -7.37 -11.36
C HIS A 77 40.54 -8.10 -10.03
N SER A 78 39.66 -9.03 -9.66
CA SER A 78 39.80 -9.82 -8.43
C SER A 78 41.07 -10.67 -8.43
N LYS A 79 41.41 -11.28 -9.57
CA LYS A 79 42.64 -12.08 -9.73
C LYS A 79 43.89 -11.22 -9.75
N GLN A 80 43.86 -10.05 -10.40
CA GLN A 80 45.02 -9.17 -10.57
C GLN A 80 45.35 -8.36 -9.31
N MET A 81 44.33 -7.79 -8.66
CA MET A 81 44.48 -6.90 -7.51
C MET A 81 44.28 -7.61 -6.17
N GLY A 82 43.75 -8.85 -6.18
CA GLY A 82 43.38 -9.57 -4.97
C GLY A 82 42.12 -9.03 -4.27
N HIS A 83 41.35 -8.16 -4.92
CA HIS A 83 40.12 -7.58 -4.38
C HIS A 83 38.94 -8.52 -4.63
N ILE A 84 38.45 -9.19 -3.59
CA ILE A 84 37.48 -10.29 -3.75
C ILE A 84 36.03 -9.90 -3.43
N PHE A 85 35.81 -8.75 -2.83
CA PHE A 85 34.49 -8.28 -2.40
C PHE A 85 34.00 -7.11 -3.24
N SER A 86 32.72 -7.15 -3.58
CA SER A 86 32.10 -6.13 -4.40
C SER A 86 30.60 -5.99 -4.10
N ILE A 87 30.02 -4.86 -4.46
CA ILE A 87 28.57 -4.66 -4.43
C ILE A 87 28.02 -4.66 -5.84
N ASN A 88 26.98 -5.45 -6.09
CA ASN A 88 26.24 -5.36 -7.35
C ASN A 88 25.46 -4.04 -7.39
N SER A 89 25.71 -3.22 -8.42
CA SER A 89 25.12 -1.89 -8.58
C SER A 89 23.59 -1.90 -8.76
N SER A 90 23.02 -3.06 -9.11
CA SER A 90 21.59 -3.20 -9.40
C SER A 90 20.77 -3.38 -8.12
N ASN A 91 21.26 -4.19 -7.17
CA ASN A 91 20.51 -4.60 -5.98
C ASN A 91 21.23 -4.28 -4.64
N GLY A 92 22.48 -3.81 -4.65
CA GLY A 92 23.21 -3.46 -3.44
C GLY A 92 23.71 -4.65 -2.61
N LEU A 93 23.64 -5.87 -3.16
CA LEU A 93 24.06 -7.10 -2.49
C LEU A 93 25.59 -7.28 -2.59
N LEU A 94 26.18 -7.79 -1.51
CA LEU A 94 27.61 -8.08 -1.42
C LEU A 94 27.91 -9.41 -2.11
N PHE A 95 28.90 -9.44 -2.99
CA PHE A 95 29.32 -10.62 -3.74
C PHE A 95 30.79 -10.96 -3.44
N CYS A 96 31.08 -12.25 -3.25
CA CYS A 96 32.43 -12.76 -3.07
C CYS A 96 32.91 -13.50 -4.32
N PHE A 97 33.90 -12.95 -5.01
CA PHE A 97 34.44 -13.54 -6.25
C PHE A 97 35.28 -14.81 -6.03
N LYS A 98 35.67 -15.13 -4.79
CA LYS A 98 36.29 -16.43 -4.46
C LYS A 98 35.26 -17.54 -4.24
N CYS A 99 34.12 -17.21 -3.64
CA CYS A 99 33.00 -18.15 -3.49
C CYS A 99 32.17 -18.26 -4.77
N VAL A 100 32.22 -17.22 -5.62
CA VAL A 100 31.32 -17.04 -6.76
C VAL A 100 29.86 -17.06 -6.29
N ASP A 101 29.60 -16.38 -5.18
CA ASP A 101 28.28 -16.35 -4.54
C ASP A 101 28.06 -15.03 -3.78
N TYR A 102 26.78 -14.70 -3.58
CA TYR A 102 26.36 -13.56 -2.76
C TYR A 102 26.47 -13.89 -1.27
N ILE A 103 26.82 -12.88 -0.47
CA ILE A 103 26.84 -12.97 1.00
C ILE A 103 25.52 -12.37 1.49
N GLY A 104 24.50 -13.22 1.66
CA GLY A 104 23.17 -12.82 2.13
C GLY A 104 22.83 -13.29 3.54
N ASP A 105 23.62 -14.21 4.11
CA ASP A 105 23.38 -14.85 5.41
C ASP A 105 24.00 -14.10 6.60
N VAL A 106 24.74 -13.02 6.36
CA VAL A 106 25.37 -12.19 7.39
C VAL A 106 24.50 -10.96 7.69
N GLU A 107 23.79 -11.00 8.80
CA GLU A 107 22.83 -9.94 9.18
C GLU A 107 23.49 -8.58 9.38
N GLN A 108 24.69 -8.54 9.97
CA GLN A 108 25.44 -7.29 10.17
C GLN A 108 25.77 -6.61 8.83
N ILE A 109 25.89 -7.37 7.74
CA ILE A 109 26.07 -6.84 6.39
C ILE A 109 24.73 -6.38 5.80
N ASN A 110 23.65 -7.14 6.01
CA ASN A 110 22.32 -6.75 5.53
C ASN A 110 21.85 -5.44 6.18
N TYR A 111 22.10 -5.29 7.48
CA TYR A 111 21.71 -4.13 8.30
C TYR A 111 22.90 -3.25 8.69
N SER A 112 23.87 -3.08 7.78
CA SER A 112 25.13 -2.38 8.04
C SER A 112 24.95 -0.92 8.51
N MET A 113 23.81 -0.27 8.23
CA MET A 113 23.51 1.07 8.75
C MET A 113 23.33 1.10 10.27
N LEU A 114 22.94 -0.02 10.87
CA LEU A 114 22.71 -0.16 12.30
C LEU A 114 23.95 -0.65 13.06
N ASN A 115 25.10 -0.77 12.39
CA ASN A 115 26.30 -1.35 12.98
C ASN A 115 26.75 -0.65 14.28
N LYS A 116 26.58 0.67 14.37
CA LYS A 116 26.91 1.44 15.58
C LYS A 116 26.18 0.94 16.84
N PHE A 117 24.99 0.37 16.67
CA PHE A 117 24.13 -0.11 17.75
C PHE A 117 23.99 -1.63 17.76
N TRP A 118 24.87 -2.35 17.03
CA TRP A 118 24.74 -3.80 16.82
C TRP A 118 24.75 -4.60 18.12
N ASP A 119 25.61 -4.21 19.07
CA ASP A 119 25.71 -4.88 20.38
C ASP A 119 24.42 -4.74 21.21
N ASP A 120 23.71 -3.62 21.07
CA ASP A 120 22.42 -3.42 21.75
C ASP A 120 21.29 -4.16 21.02
N ILE A 121 21.29 -4.13 19.69
CA ILE A 121 20.30 -4.83 18.86
C ILE A 121 20.35 -6.33 19.11
N SER A 122 21.55 -6.92 19.07
CA SER A 122 21.74 -8.37 19.31
C SER A 122 21.36 -8.83 20.72
N LYS A 123 21.34 -7.92 21.71
CA LYS A 123 20.89 -8.22 23.08
C LYS A 123 19.40 -8.03 23.28
N LYS A 124 18.79 -7.05 22.61
CA LYS A 124 17.39 -6.64 22.83
C LYS A 124 16.41 -7.27 21.86
N THR A 125 16.88 -7.81 20.75
CA THR A 125 16.04 -8.33 19.66
C THR A 125 16.50 -9.72 19.25
N HIS A 126 15.58 -10.47 18.64
CA HIS A 126 15.83 -11.78 18.07
C HIS A 126 15.21 -11.86 16.68
N ILE A 127 15.76 -12.74 15.86
CA ILE A 127 15.21 -13.05 14.54
C ILE A 127 13.84 -13.69 14.73
N THR A 128 12.87 -13.26 13.93
CA THR A 128 11.53 -13.86 13.91
C THR A 128 11.60 -15.36 13.61
N SER A 129 10.77 -16.15 14.30
CA SER A 129 10.65 -17.57 14.03
C SER A 129 10.19 -17.85 12.59
N GLN A 130 10.58 -19.02 12.06
CA GLN A 130 10.21 -19.44 10.71
C GLN A 130 8.68 -19.44 10.48
N GLU A 131 7.91 -19.71 11.52
CA GLU A 131 6.43 -19.73 11.48
C GLU A 131 5.82 -18.32 11.42
N ARG A 132 6.50 -17.30 11.95
CA ARG A 132 5.98 -15.93 12.07
C ARG A 132 6.58 -14.93 11.08
N LYS A 133 7.62 -15.34 10.34
CA LYS A 133 8.35 -14.47 9.40
C LYS A 133 7.45 -13.79 8.36
N ASP A 134 6.40 -14.49 7.91
CA ASP A 134 5.48 -14.03 6.87
C ASP A 134 4.16 -13.49 7.46
N GLY A 135 3.96 -13.56 8.78
CA GLY A 135 2.70 -13.14 9.41
C GLY A 135 1.50 -14.06 9.13
N LEU A 136 1.74 -15.31 8.71
CA LEU A 136 0.64 -16.21 8.33
C LEU A 136 -0.11 -16.73 9.55
N PHE A 137 -1.22 -16.06 9.88
CA PHE A 137 -2.03 -16.41 11.04
C PHE A 137 -3.52 -16.20 10.76
N GLY A 138 -4.36 -17.19 11.11
CA GLY A 138 -5.82 -17.13 10.88
C GLY A 138 -6.54 -16.39 12.02
N LEU A 139 -7.65 -15.72 11.71
CA LEU A 139 -8.48 -15.04 12.71
C LEU A 139 -9.77 -15.83 12.92
N VAL A 140 -9.98 -16.36 14.13
CA VAL A 140 -11.19 -17.14 14.46
C VAL A 140 -12.44 -16.28 14.28
N ASN A 141 -13.46 -16.83 13.63
CA ASN A 141 -14.76 -16.18 13.53
C ASN A 141 -15.42 -16.11 14.91
N MET A 142 -15.72 -14.91 15.39
CA MET A 142 -16.34 -14.65 16.70
C MET A 142 -17.85 -14.35 16.59
N GLY A 143 -18.47 -14.72 15.47
CA GLY A 143 -19.89 -14.53 15.20
C GLY A 143 -20.11 -14.36 13.70
N SER A 144 -20.15 -13.10 13.27
CA SER A 144 -20.24 -12.70 11.86
C SER A 144 -19.02 -11.87 11.45
N THR A 145 -17.83 -12.22 11.93
CA THR A 145 -16.63 -11.36 11.79
C THR A 145 -15.85 -11.57 10.49
N CYS A 146 -16.35 -12.34 9.53
CA CYS A 146 -15.62 -12.65 8.28
C CYS A 146 -15.35 -11.41 7.41
N PHE A 147 -16.26 -10.42 7.42
CA PHE A 147 -16.06 -9.13 6.75
C PHE A 147 -14.90 -8.34 7.37
N MET A 148 -14.67 -8.50 8.68
CA MET A 148 -13.57 -7.86 9.40
C MET A 148 -12.27 -8.59 9.17
N SER A 149 -12.28 -9.92 9.34
CA SER A 149 -11.08 -10.75 9.21
C SER A 149 -10.50 -10.62 7.80
N SER A 150 -11.32 -10.65 6.75
CA SER A 150 -10.88 -10.47 5.36
C SER A 150 -10.20 -9.11 5.10
N ILE A 151 -10.74 -8.02 5.66
CA ILE A 151 -10.13 -6.69 5.56
C ILE A 151 -8.84 -6.61 6.37
N LEU A 152 -8.83 -7.10 7.60
CA LEU A 152 -7.64 -7.08 8.46
C LEU A 152 -6.50 -7.86 7.84
N GLN A 153 -6.76 -9.07 7.34
CA GLN A 153 -5.77 -9.88 6.62
C GLN A 153 -5.20 -9.14 5.40
N THR A 154 -6.02 -8.35 4.70
CA THR A 154 -5.54 -7.50 3.61
C THR A 154 -4.62 -6.38 4.12
N LEU A 155 -5.00 -5.69 5.19
CA LEU A 155 -4.24 -4.58 5.76
C LEU A 155 -2.91 -5.04 6.38
N ILE A 156 -2.90 -6.12 7.16
CA ILE A 156 -1.71 -6.59 7.89
C ILE A 156 -0.68 -7.31 7.01
N HIS A 157 -1.02 -7.64 5.77
CA HIS A 157 -0.06 -8.12 4.77
C HIS A 157 0.33 -7.02 3.77
N ASN A 158 -0.19 -5.80 3.96
CA ASN A 158 0.20 -4.67 3.14
C ASN A 158 1.51 -4.06 3.68
N PRO A 159 2.56 -3.90 2.85
CA PRO A 159 3.86 -3.43 3.31
C PRO A 159 3.82 -2.01 3.89
N TYR A 160 2.95 -1.12 3.39
CA TYR A 160 2.84 0.24 3.92
C TYR A 160 2.25 0.25 5.34
N VAL A 161 1.23 -0.57 5.58
CA VAL A 161 0.58 -0.71 6.89
C VAL A 161 1.51 -1.37 7.90
N VAL A 162 2.14 -2.49 7.52
CA VAL A 162 3.10 -3.19 8.39
C VAL A 162 4.28 -2.29 8.73
N ASN A 163 4.86 -1.60 7.74
CA ASN A 163 5.98 -0.69 8.00
C ASN A 163 5.58 0.48 8.91
N TYR A 164 4.37 1.02 8.76
CA TYR A 164 3.88 2.09 9.62
C TYR A 164 3.80 1.65 11.09
N SER A 165 3.26 0.46 11.34
CA SER A 165 3.17 -0.18 12.66
C SER A 165 4.56 -0.54 13.21
N MET A 166 5.38 -1.23 12.42
CA MET A 166 6.72 -1.68 12.82
C MET A 166 7.68 -0.52 13.11
N CYS A 167 7.55 0.61 12.41
CA CYS A 167 8.26 1.86 12.72
C CYS A 167 7.79 2.52 14.02
N GLN A 168 6.81 1.95 14.71
CA GLN A 168 6.21 2.48 15.94
C GLN A 168 5.60 3.88 15.75
N THR A 169 5.14 4.19 14.54
CA THR A 169 4.68 5.53 14.18
C THR A 169 3.48 5.94 15.01
N HIS A 170 2.47 5.07 15.10
CA HIS A 170 1.31 5.33 15.95
C HIS A 170 1.68 5.29 17.45
N TYR A 171 2.35 4.24 17.92
CA TYR A 171 2.74 4.09 19.33
C TYR A 171 3.47 5.32 19.90
N ASN A 172 4.36 5.94 19.13
CA ASN A 172 5.11 7.13 19.55
C ASN A 172 4.24 8.39 19.64
N MET A 173 3.17 8.48 18.84
CA MET A 173 2.25 9.62 18.83
C MET A 173 1.03 9.41 19.74
N CYS A 174 0.67 8.16 20.02
CA CYS A 174 -0.55 7.82 20.73
C CYS A 174 -0.45 8.11 22.22
N GLN A 175 -1.39 8.89 22.72
CA GLN A 175 -1.49 9.20 24.15
C GLN A 175 -2.13 8.08 24.96
N SER A 176 -3.15 7.42 24.40
CA SER A 176 -3.91 6.39 25.13
C SER A 176 -3.08 5.14 25.37
N LYS A 177 -2.23 4.77 24.40
CA LYS A 177 -1.42 3.54 24.38
C LYS A 177 -2.22 2.30 24.82
N ASN A 178 -3.51 2.31 24.53
CA ASN A 178 -4.45 1.32 25.03
C ASN A 178 -5.21 0.70 23.84
N PRO A 179 -4.96 -0.59 23.53
CA PRO A 179 -5.62 -1.28 22.42
C PRO A 179 -7.13 -1.48 22.64
N LEU A 180 -7.64 -1.37 23.88
CA LEU A 180 -9.08 -1.48 24.15
C LEU A 180 -9.88 -0.21 23.81
N SER A 181 -9.20 0.93 23.64
CA SER A 181 -9.84 2.24 23.42
C SER A 181 -9.34 2.95 22.18
N CYS A 182 -8.35 2.40 21.47
CA CYS A 182 -7.78 2.98 20.27
C CYS A 182 -7.60 1.91 19.19
N THR A 183 -8.24 2.14 18.05
CA THR A 183 -8.27 1.21 16.91
C THR A 183 -6.87 0.97 16.36
N SER A 184 -6.07 2.02 16.26
CA SER A 184 -4.69 1.93 15.77
C SER A 184 -3.77 1.17 16.74
N CYS A 185 -3.95 1.31 18.06
CA CYS A 185 -3.25 0.47 19.05
C CYS A 185 -3.65 -1.01 18.94
N ALA A 186 -4.92 -1.30 18.69
CA ALA A 186 -5.38 -2.67 18.47
C ALA A 186 -4.77 -3.26 17.18
N LEU A 187 -4.68 -2.47 16.11
CA LEU A 187 -4.03 -2.88 14.87
C LEU A 187 -2.54 -3.17 15.07
N ASP A 188 -1.82 -2.32 15.81
CA ASP A 188 -0.41 -2.55 16.17
C ASP A 188 -0.25 -3.85 16.99
N LEU A 189 -1.17 -4.14 17.89
CA LEU A 189 -1.17 -5.37 18.67
C LEU A 189 -1.40 -6.60 17.78
N ILE A 190 -2.34 -6.54 16.83
CA ILE A 190 -2.57 -7.63 15.85
C ILE A 190 -1.29 -7.88 15.03
N ILE A 191 -0.67 -6.83 14.50
CA ILE A 191 0.57 -6.95 13.71
C ILE A 191 1.68 -7.56 14.58
N THR A 192 1.77 -7.16 15.85
CA THR A 192 2.72 -7.75 16.80
C THR A 192 2.44 -9.25 17.01
N GLU A 193 1.19 -9.67 17.21
CA GLU A 193 0.84 -11.10 17.37
C GLU A 193 1.15 -11.94 16.12
N PHE A 194 1.05 -11.33 14.94
CA PHE A 194 1.28 -12.00 13.66
C PHE A 194 2.78 -12.20 13.39
N TYR A 195 3.60 -11.18 13.65
CA TYR A 195 5.00 -11.14 13.25
C TYR A 195 6.01 -11.30 14.41
N ALA A 196 5.60 -11.15 15.67
CA ALA A 196 6.49 -11.36 16.81
C ALA A 196 6.50 -12.84 17.23
N THR A 197 7.65 -13.26 17.78
CA THR A 197 7.76 -14.58 18.42
C THR A 197 7.42 -14.42 19.90
N GLU A 198 6.38 -15.11 20.37
CA GLU A 198 5.94 -15.03 21.76
C GLU A 198 7.07 -15.40 22.74
N SER A 199 7.27 -14.55 23.75
CA SER A 199 7.90 -14.94 25.00
C SER A 199 7.01 -16.00 25.66
N LYS A 200 7.50 -17.25 25.76
CA LYS A 200 6.82 -18.38 26.43
C LYS A 200 6.00 -17.91 27.64
N GLY A 201 4.66 -17.86 27.54
CA GLY A 201 3.82 -17.54 28.69
C GLY A 201 2.37 -17.10 28.48
N ASN A 202 1.97 -16.54 27.32
CA ASN A 202 0.59 -16.07 27.11
C ASN A 202 -0.07 -16.73 25.89
N ASN A 203 -0.93 -17.71 26.17
CA ASN A 203 -1.62 -18.56 25.19
C ASN A 203 -2.82 -17.91 24.46
N SER A 204 -2.99 -16.59 24.44
CA SER A 204 -4.16 -15.96 23.80
C SER A 204 -3.81 -15.39 22.43
N SER A 205 -3.75 -16.28 21.44
CA SER A 205 -3.38 -15.98 20.04
C SER A 205 -4.38 -15.07 19.28
N HIS A 206 -5.28 -14.36 19.96
CA HIS A 206 -6.27 -13.46 19.36
C HIS A 206 -6.52 -12.21 20.21
N THR A 207 -5.60 -11.82 21.10
CA THR A 207 -5.81 -10.69 22.03
C THR A 207 -5.95 -9.37 21.26
N GLY A 208 -5.16 -9.19 20.19
CA GLY A 208 -5.25 -8.04 19.31
C GLY A 208 -6.63 -7.93 18.64
N PHE A 209 -7.13 -9.05 18.10
CA PHE A 209 -8.43 -9.06 17.44
C PHE A 209 -9.60 -8.82 18.41
N ILE A 210 -9.54 -9.38 19.62
CA ILE A 210 -10.53 -9.11 20.68
C ILE A 210 -10.46 -7.65 21.13
N SER A 211 -9.25 -7.09 21.22
CA SER A 211 -9.07 -5.68 21.59
C SER A 211 -9.67 -4.75 20.54
N LEU A 212 -9.50 -5.08 19.25
CA LEU A 212 -10.12 -4.36 18.15
C LEU A 212 -11.65 -4.42 18.25
N LEU A 213 -12.24 -5.59 18.48
CA LEU A 213 -13.70 -5.70 18.64
C LEU A 213 -14.22 -4.81 19.78
N ASN A 214 -13.49 -4.75 20.90
CA ASN A 214 -13.84 -3.87 22.03
C ASN A 214 -13.69 -2.39 21.70
N SER A 215 -12.62 -1.99 21.00
CA SER A 215 -12.41 -0.59 20.62
C SER A 215 -13.49 -0.13 19.64
N LEU A 216 -13.89 -1.01 18.71
CA LEU A 216 -14.93 -0.71 17.73
C LEU A 216 -16.32 -0.67 18.35
N LEU A 217 -16.62 -1.52 19.34
CA LEU A 217 -17.89 -1.50 20.06
C LEU A 217 -18.18 -0.14 20.72
N GLN A 218 -17.14 0.57 21.17
CA GLN A 218 -17.28 1.90 21.78
C GLN A 218 -17.61 3.00 20.75
N VAL A 219 -17.37 2.74 19.46
CA VAL A 219 -17.52 3.72 18.38
C VAL A 219 -18.77 3.44 17.55
N ASN A 220 -18.96 2.19 17.13
CA ASN A 220 -20.11 1.75 16.34
C ASN A 220 -20.41 0.27 16.59
N GLU A 221 -21.53 0.00 17.25
CA GLU A 221 -21.98 -1.34 17.60
C GLU A 221 -22.28 -2.21 16.37
N ASN A 222 -22.66 -1.61 15.23
CA ASN A 222 -22.97 -2.36 14.00
C ASN A 222 -21.75 -3.11 13.45
N PHE A 223 -20.55 -2.56 13.62
CA PHE A 223 -19.29 -3.19 13.17
C PHE A 223 -18.59 -4.01 14.24
N ALA A 224 -19.23 -4.23 15.40
CA ALA A 224 -18.67 -5.04 16.48
C ALA A 224 -18.80 -6.57 16.25
N GLY A 225 -19.17 -7.00 15.05
CA GLY A 225 -19.09 -8.41 14.62
C GLY A 225 -20.29 -9.30 14.94
N TYR A 226 -21.36 -8.75 15.53
CA TYR A 226 -22.57 -9.51 15.87
C TYR A 226 -23.45 -9.79 14.65
N SER A 227 -23.57 -8.84 13.73
CA SER A 227 -24.36 -8.95 12.50
C SER A 227 -23.46 -9.00 11.27
N GLN A 228 -23.98 -9.57 10.18
CA GLN A 228 -23.33 -9.51 8.88
C GLN A 228 -23.33 -8.07 8.36
N GLN A 229 -22.18 -7.63 7.86
CA GLN A 229 -21.97 -6.29 7.33
C GLN A 229 -21.19 -6.35 6.02
N ASP A 230 -21.16 -5.24 5.30
CA ASP A 230 -20.38 -5.12 4.06
C ASP A 230 -18.89 -4.88 4.37
N ALA A 231 -18.01 -5.64 3.71
CA ALA A 231 -16.56 -5.53 3.90
C ALA A 231 -16.00 -4.18 3.40
N HIS A 232 -16.59 -3.58 2.36
CA HIS A 232 -16.20 -2.27 1.86
C HIS A 232 -16.59 -1.16 2.84
N GLU A 233 -17.79 -1.23 3.42
CA GLU A 233 -18.21 -0.27 4.45
C GLU A 233 -17.30 -0.35 5.68
N PHE A 234 -16.92 -1.58 6.09
CA PHE A 234 -15.94 -1.77 7.16
C PHE A 234 -14.55 -1.23 6.81
N LEU A 235 -14.09 -1.36 5.55
CA LEU A 235 -12.83 -0.76 5.09
C LEU A 235 -12.84 0.76 5.24
N GLN A 236 -13.90 1.41 4.75
CA GLN A 236 -14.02 2.87 4.86
C GLN A 236 -14.08 3.30 6.33
N PHE A 237 -14.82 2.56 7.15
CA PHE A 237 -14.92 2.79 8.58
C PHE A 237 -13.56 2.69 9.28
N ILE A 238 -12.80 1.60 9.10
CA ILE A 238 -11.51 1.42 9.78
C ILE A 238 -10.46 2.43 9.31
N LEU A 239 -10.42 2.76 8.02
CA LEU A 239 -9.52 3.80 7.50
C LEU A 239 -9.85 5.19 8.08
N ASN A 240 -11.14 5.49 8.26
CA ASN A 240 -11.56 6.72 8.93
C ASN A 240 -11.21 6.70 10.43
N GLN A 241 -11.32 5.57 11.12
CA GLN A 241 -10.88 5.46 12.52
C GLN A 241 -9.37 5.68 12.68
N ILE A 242 -8.54 5.08 11.81
CA ILE A 242 -7.09 5.31 11.81
C ILE A 242 -6.75 6.79 11.60
N HIS A 243 -7.51 7.46 10.72
CA HIS A 243 -7.38 8.90 10.50
C HIS A 243 -7.79 9.72 11.73
N ASN A 244 -8.89 9.36 12.39
CA ASN A 244 -9.35 10.05 13.60
C ASN A 244 -8.34 9.86 14.75
N ASP A 245 -7.81 8.65 14.94
CA ASP A 245 -6.74 8.36 15.89
C ASP A 245 -5.51 9.23 15.61
N TYR A 246 -5.12 9.40 14.34
CA TYR A 246 -4.03 10.30 13.96
C TYR A 246 -4.35 11.76 14.29
N LYS A 247 -5.54 12.24 13.94
CA LYS A 247 -5.96 13.63 14.19
C LYS A 247 -5.94 13.98 15.68
N LEU A 248 -6.53 13.13 16.52
CA LEU A 248 -6.55 13.30 17.97
C LEU A 248 -5.14 13.47 18.55
N ASN A 249 -4.18 12.71 18.03
CA ASN A 249 -2.79 12.77 18.48
C ASN A 249 -1.97 13.91 17.85
N SER A 250 -2.44 14.52 16.75
CA SER A 250 -1.74 15.59 16.02
C SER A 250 -2.16 17.02 16.43
N MET A 251 -3.36 17.19 16.99
CA MET A 251 -3.93 18.52 17.30
C MET A 251 -3.42 19.15 18.60
N GLU A 252 -2.78 18.38 19.49
CA GLU A 252 -2.25 18.91 20.75
C GLU A 252 -0.85 19.53 20.65
N ASP A 253 -0.10 19.29 19.56
CA ASP A 253 1.20 19.96 19.32
C ASP A 253 1.04 21.46 19.00
N VAL A 254 -0.19 21.93 18.71
CA VAL A 254 -0.48 23.35 18.46
C VAL A 254 -1.05 24.06 19.69
N ASN A 255 -1.61 23.33 20.66
CA ASN A 255 -2.30 23.91 21.82
C ASN A 255 -1.69 23.43 23.16
N SER A 256 -0.38 23.60 23.34
CA SER A 256 0.18 23.75 24.70
C SER A 256 -0.19 25.14 25.25
N GLY A 257 -1.44 25.24 25.72
CA GLY A 257 -1.99 26.41 26.37
C GLY A 257 -3.48 26.26 26.65
N ASN A 258 -3.80 25.76 27.85
CA ASN A 258 -5.10 25.78 28.55
C ASN A 258 -6.04 24.56 28.41
N THR A 259 -5.85 23.63 29.37
CA THR A 259 -6.84 23.07 30.30
C THR A 259 -8.12 22.36 29.82
N THR A 260 -8.26 21.17 30.44
CA THR A 260 -9.45 20.49 31.00
C THR A 260 -10.31 19.59 30.10
N ALA A 261 -10.07 18.29 30.29
CA ALA A 261 -11.02 17.19 30.47
C ALA A 261 -12.48 17.43 30.03
N ILE A 262 -12.93 16.66 29.03
CA ILE A 262 -14.35 16.33 28.88
C ILE A 262 -14.47 14.82 28.75
N ALA A 263 -15.05 14.23 29.80
CA ALA A 263 -15.40 12.83 29.92
C ALA A 263 -16.69 12.51 29.13
N MET A 264 -16.78 11.26 28.69
CA MET A 264 -17.98 10.61 28.15
C MET A 264 -19.16 10.53 29.14
N LYS A 265 -20.38 10.43 28.56
CA LYS A 265 -21.72 9.95 29.03
C LYS A 265 -22.79 11.01 28.77
N THR A 266 -24.00 10.78 28.23
CA THR A 266 -24.91 9.61 28.15
C THR A 266 -26.12 9.98 27.26
N LEU A 267 -26.77 9.01 26.59
CA LEU A 267 -28.19 9.05 26.16
C LEU A 267 -29.10 8.50 27.29
N PRO A 268 -30.48 8.55 27.27
CA PRO A 268 -31.42 8.76 26.14
C PRO A 268 -32.70 9.62 26.38
N GLY A 269 -33.32 10.07 25.28
CA GLY A 269 -34.79 10.11 25.05
C GLY A 269 -35.65 11.28 25.60
N THR A 270 -36.15 12.16 24.71
CA THR A 270 -37.59 12.50 24.49
C THR A 270 -37.76 13.59 23.43
N GLN A 271 -38.87 13.50 22.69
CA GLN A 271 -39.19 14.30 21.50
C GLN A 271 -39.42 15.79 21.80
N ASN A 272 -38.95 16.69 20.91
CA ASN A 272 -39.84 17.67 20.28
C ASN A 272 -39.24 18.36 19.04
N SER A 273 -40.17 18.77 18.19
CA SER A 273 -40.06 19.21 16.80
C SER A 273 -39.26 20.50 16.55
N ASN A 274 -38.81 20.62 15.29
CA ASN A 274 -38.49 21.85 14.53
C ASN A 274 -37.21 22.63 14.89
N ASN A 275 -36.15 22.41 14.10
CA ASN A 275 -35.71 23.47 13.18
C ASN A 275 -34.66 22.94 12.18
N ASN A 276 -34.94 23.23 10.91
CA ASN A 276 -34.00 23.15 9.80
C ASN A 276 -32.72 23.94 10.12
N ASN A 277 -31.56 23.34 9.89
CA ASN A 277 -30.37 23.98 9.33
C ASN A 277 -29.31 22.91 9.01
N ASN A 278 -29.38 22.39 7.78
CA ASN A 278 -28.26 21.72 7.14
C ASN A 278 -27.20 22.77 6.79
N ASN A 279 -26.22 22.96 7.67
CA ASN A 279 -24.96 23.61 7.31
C ASN A 279 -23.87 22.55 7.28
N THR A 280 -23.73 21.90 6.11
CA THR A 280 -22.48 21.31 5.67
C THR A 280 -21.49 22.45 5.47
N ASN A 281 -20.74 22.80 6.52
CA ASN A 281 -19.68 23.78 6.44
C ASN A 281 -18.57 23.24 5.53
N HIS A 282 -18.62 23.66 4.26
CA HIS A 282 -17.46 23.79 3.39
C HIS A 282 -16.41 24.65 4.09
N ILE A 283 -15.42 24.01 4.71
CA ILE A 283 -14.21 24.69 5.15
C ILE A 283 -13.25 24.70 3.96
N HIS A 284 -13.28 25.81 3.22
CA HIS A 284 -12.22 26.22 2.31
C HIS A 284 -11.11 26.87 3.18
N GLY A 285 -10.19 26.05 3.71
CA GLY A 285 -9.16 26.52 4.64
C GLY A 285 -7.92 25.64 4.64
N ASN A 286 -6.83 26.18 4.09
CA ASN A 286 -5.44 25.72 4.11
C ASN A 286 -5.16 24.24 3.78
N ASP A 287 -4.55 24.09 2.61
CA ASP A 287 -4.07 22.89 1.93
C ASP A 287 -2.94 22.17 2.71
N VAL A 288 -3.24 21.65 3.90
CA VAL A 288 -2.38 20.69 4.59
C VAL A 288 -2.88 19.30 4.26
N SER A 289 -2.30 18.69 3.22
CA SER A 289 -2.51 17.27 2.93
C SER A 289 -2.28 16.44 4.21
N CYS A 290 -3.29 15.68 4.62
CA CYS A 290 -3.20 14.85 5.81
C CYS A 290 -2.13 13.76 5.61
N LYS A 291 -1.21 13.61 6.57
CA LYS A 291 -0.10 12.65 6.50
C LYS A 291 -0.37 11.35 7.26
N CYS A 292 -1.62 11.08 7.66
CA CYS A 292 -1.97 9.84 8.34
C CYS A 292 -1.77 8.62 7.41
N LEU A 293 -1.70 7.42 8.00
CA LEU A 293 -1.57 6.17 7.24
C LEU A 293 -2.64 6.04 6.14
N SER A 294 -3.89 6.39 6.44
CA SER A 294 -5.00 6.30 5.48
C SER A 294 -4.79 7.23 4.28
N HIS A 295 -4.59 8.54 4.51
CA HIS A 295 -4.50 9.52 3.42
C HIS A 295 -3.17 9.47 2.65
N SER A 296 -2.08 9.04 3.28
CA SER A 296 -0.78 8.92 2.60
C SER A 296 -0.70 7.71 1.67
N ASN A 297 -1.48 6.65 1.91
CA ASN A 297 -1.37 5.39 1.15
C ASN A 297 -2.60 5.06 0.29
N PHE A 298 -3.80 5.45 0.71
CA PHE A 298 -5.05 5.09 0.01
C PHE A 298 -5.70 6.26 -0.74
N GLN A 299 -5.38 7.51 -0.39
CA GLN A 299 -6.05 8.67 -1.00
C GLN A 299 -5.46 9.04 -2.36
N GLY A 300 -6.31 9.00 -3.39
CA GLY A 300 -6.09 9.64 -4.68
C GLY A 300 -7.01 10.85 -4.89
N SER A 301 -7.03 11.39 -6.11
CA SER A 301 -8.06 12.35 -6.51
C SER A 301 -8.51 12.15 -7.95
N LEU A 302 -9.82 12.31 -8.14
CA LEU A 302 -10.50 12.36 -9.43
C LEU A 302 -10.62 13.82 -9.87
N LYS A 303 -10.55 14.03 -11.18
CA LYS A 303 -10.93 15.27 -11.84
C LYS A 303 -12.24 15.04 -12.57
N SER A 304 -13.30 15.72 -12.14
CA SER A 304 -14.59 15.75 -12.82
C SER A 304 -14.67 16.98 -13.71
N SER A 305 -14.56 16.78 -15.02
CA SER A 305 -14.68 17.82 -16.04
C SER A 305 -16.12 17.90 -16.57
N ILE A 306 -16.64 19.11 -16.69
CA ILE A 306 -17.90 19.44 -17.37
C ILE A 306 -17.56 20.20 -18.65
N LEU A 307 -17.81 19.56 -19.78
CA LEU A 307 -17.51 20.03 -21.13
C LEU A 307 -18.78 20.53 -21.81
N CYS A 308 -18.69 21.65 -22.52
CA CYS A 308 -19.77 22.09 -23.41
C CYS A 308 -19.72 21.27 -24.71
N PRO A 309 -20.82 20.66 -25.17
CA PRO A 309 -20.82 19.86 -26.40
C PRO A 309 -20.59 20.68 -27.68
N GLN A 310 -20.72 22.02 -27.62
CA GLN A 310 -20.56 22.90 -28.79
C GLN A 310 -19.14 23.44 -28.95
N CYS A 311 -18.55 24.00 -27.89
CA CYS A 311 -17.19 24.55 -27.95
C CYS A 311 -16.11 23.58 -27.47
N ASN A 312 -16.48 22.45 -26.85
CA ASN A 312 -15.58 21.44 -26.30
C ASN A 312 -14.57 21.95 -25.25
N ASN A 313 -14.76 23.17 -24.74
CA ASN A 313 -13.94 23.74 -23.67
C ASN A 313 -14.42 23.29 -22.28
N ASP A 314 -13.46 23.12 -21.39
CA ASP A 314 -13.66 22.85 -19.97
C ASP A 314 -14.36 24.05 -19.32
N SER A 315 -15.66 23.90 -19.03
CA SER A 315 -16.45 24.96 -18.40
C SER A 315 -16.32 24.97 -16.88
N LYS A 316 -16.12 23.78 -16.29
CA LYS A 316 -15.96 23.60 -14.85
C LYS A 316 -15.22 22.30 -14.57
N THR A 317 -14.20 22.39 -13.73
CA THR A 317 -13.47 21.22 -13.20
C THR A 317 -13.62 21.18 -11.69
N THR A 318 -13.94 20.02 -11.13
CA THR A 318 -13.84 19.75 -9.69
C THR A 318 -12.83 18.65 -9.41
N ILE A 319 -12.07 18.78 -8.32
CA ILE A 319 -11.12 17.76 -7.86
C ILE A 319 -11.72 17.11 -6.61
N ASP A 320 -12.04 15.82 -6.73
CA ASP A 320 -12.72 15.05 -5.69
C ASP A 320 -11.76 13.98 -5.14
N PRO A 321 -11.41 13.99 -3.84
CA PRO A 321 -10.58 12.96 -3.26
C PRO A 321 -11.32 11.62 -3.23
N PHE A 322 -10.60 10.51 -3.39
CA PHE A 322 -11.14 9.16 -3.24
C PHE A 322 -10.22 8.29 -2.39
N MET A 323 -10.78 7.32 -1.68
CA MET A 323 -10.04 6.27 -0.95
C MET A 323 -10.10 4.92 -1.67
N ASP A 324 -11.10 4.77 -2.54
CA ASP A 324 -11.40 3.59 -3.33
C ASP A 324 -12.24 4.01 -4.56
N LEU A 325 -12.34 3.12 -5.55
CA LEU A 325 -13.13 3.34 -6.77
C LEU A 325 -14.19 2.23 -6.91
N SER A 326 -15.47 2.61 -6.83
CA SER A 326 -16.60 1.69 -6.99
C SER A 326 -17.01 1.55 -8.46
N LEU A 327 -16.74 0.40 -9.06
CA LEU A 327 -16.90 0.14 -10.49
C LEU A 327 -18.17 -0.68 -10.78
N ASP A 328 -18.93 -0.26 -11.79
CA ASP A 328 -20.09 -1.01 -12.28
C ASP A 328 -19.63 -2.22 -13.08
N VAL A 329 -20.17 -3.41 -12.79
CA VAL A 329 -19.75 -4.68 -13.43
C VAL A 329 -20.75 -5.24 -14.42
N LYS A 330 -21.95 -4.67 -14.49
CA LYS A 330 -23.00 -5.13 -15.39
C LYS A 330 -22.55 -5.05 -16.85
N ASP A 331 -22.80 -6.11 -17.61
CA ASP A 331 -22.48 -6.26 -19.03
C ASP A 331 -20.98 -6.13 -19.36
N LYS A 332 -20.10 -6.48 -18.42
CA LYS A 332 -18.64 -6.40 -18.57
C LYS A 332 -18.00 -7.75 -18.21
N SER A 333 -16.86 -8.04 -18.83
CA SER A 333 -16.12 -9.30 -18.63
C SER A 333 -14.76 -9.12 -17.98
N ASN A 334 -14.21 -7.90 -17.94
CA ASN A 334 -12.89 -7.64 -17.34
C ASN A 334 -12.79 -6.25 -16.70
N LEU A 335 -11.77 -6.07 -15.86
CA LEU A 335 -11.53 -4.86 -15.08
C LEU A 335 -11.27 -3.63 -15.96
N TYR A 336 -10.59 -3.79 -17.11
CA TYR A 336 -10.36 -2.69 -18.04
C TYR A 336 -11.68 -2.15 -18.60
N GLN A 337 -12.63 -3.02 -18.98
CA GLN A 337 -13.97 -2.57 -19.42
C GLN A 337 -14.74 -1.85 -18.29
N CYS A 338 -14.56 -2.27 -17.04
CA CYS A 338 -15.13 -1.56 -15.88
C CYS A 338 -14.53 -0.15 -15.74
N LEU A 339 -13.20 -0.02 -15.88
CA LEU A 339 -12.50 1.25 -15.83
C LEU A 339 -12.84 2.15 -17.02
N ASP A 340 -12.92 1.60 -18.23
CA ASP A 340 -13.33 2.32 -19.44
C ASP A 340 -14.75 2.89 -19.28
N SER A 341 -15.66 2.09 -18.73
CA SER A 341 -17.02 2.53 -18.40
C SER A 341 -17.02 3.64 -17.35
N PHE A 342 -16.15 3.57 -16.34
CA PHE A 342 -16.03 4.58 -15.28
C PHE A 342 -15.50 5.92 -15.81
N HIS A 343 -14.63 5.88 -16.82
CA HIS A 343 -14.02 7.07 -17.44
C HIS A 343 -14.79 7.57 -18.69
N LYS A 344 -15.90 6.92 -19.02
CA LYS A 344 -16.69 7.22 -20.21
C LYS A 344 -17.31 8.62 -20.10
N LEU A 345 -17.38 9.31 -21.24
CA LEU A 345 -18.11 10.57 -21.38
C LEU A 345 -19.62 10.32 -21.21
N GLU A 346 -20.24 11.06 -20.30
CA GLU A 346 -21.67 10.97 -20.00
C GLU A 346 -22.36 12.30 -20.32
N LYS A 347 -23.39 12.26 -21.15
CA LYS A 347 -24.22 13.45 -21.41
C LYS A 347 -25.26 13.60 -20.30
N LEU A 348 -25.26 14.74 -19.63
CA LEU A 348 -26.17 15.02 -18.52
C LEU A 348 -27.44 15.69 -19.04
N HIS A 349 -28.56 14.97 -19.05
CA HIS A 349 -29.85 15.48 -19.56
C HIS A 349 -30.64 16.30 -18.51
N ASP A 350 -30.45 16.02 -17.22
CA ASP A 350 -31.19 16.67 -16.12
C ASP A 350 -30.35 17.74 -15.40
N PHE A 351 -29.36 18.31 -16.09
CA PHE A 351 -28.44 19.28 -15.50
C PHE A 351 -28.55 20.64 -16.21
N ASN A 352 -29.06 21.64 -15.48
CA ASN A 352 -29.18 23.01 -15.98
C ASN A 352 -27.80 23.65 -16.15
N PHE A 353 -27.24 23.57 -17.36
CA PHE A 353 -25.95 24.15 -17.70
C PHE A 353 -26.09 25.23 -18.77
N HIS A 354 -25.54 26.41 -18.49
CA HIS A 354 -25.42 27.51 -19.43
C HIS A 354 -23.94 27.73 -19.73
N CYS A 355 -23.54 27.55 -20.99
CA CYS A 355 -22.16 27.77 -21.41
C CYS A 355 -21.89 29.27 -21.53
N SER A 356 -20.87 29.79 -20.85
CA SER A 356 -20.46 31.19 -20.93
C SER A 356 -19.87 31.57 -22.30
N GLU A 357 -19.25 30.63 -23.00
CA GLU A 357 -18.61 30.87 -24.29
C GLU A 357 -19.60 30.82 -25.45
N CYS A 358 -20.45 29.78 -25.49
CA CYS A 358 -21.49 29.63 -26.51
C CYS A 358 -22.76 30.44 -26.19
N ASN A 359 -22.84 31.00 -24.98
CA ASN A 359 -23.98 31.72 -24.42
C ASN A 359 -25.33 31.00 -24.63
N SER A 360 -25.33 29.67 -24.48
CA SER A 360 -26.48 28.82 -24.72
C SER A 360 -26.63 27.76 -23.63
N THR A 361 -27.88 27.38 -23.35
CA THR A 361 -28.19 26.26 -22.45
C THR A 361 -28.03 24.95 -23.22
N GLN A 362 -27.23 24.03 -22.67
CA GLN A 362 -26.89 22.76 -23.31
C GLN A 362 -26.88 21.65 -22.27
N ASP A 363 -27.10 20.42 -22.72
CA ASP A 363 -26.80 19.21 -21.95
C ASP A 363 -25.27 19.01 -21.96
N PRO A 364 -24.56 19.23 -20.83
CA PRO A 364 -23.12 19.15 -20.83
C PRO A 364 -22.65 17.70 -20.84
N ILE A 365 -21.39 17.52 -21.19
CA ILE A 365 -20.71 16.22 -21.15
C ILE A 365 -19.85 16.19 -19.87
N LYS A 366 -20.07 15.19 -19.02
CA LYS A 366 -19.27 14.93 -17.82
C LYS A 366 -18.25 13.84 -18.10
N GLN A 367 -17.03 14.04 -17.61
CA GLN A 367 -15.97 13.03 -17.61
C GLN A 367 -15.32 12.94 -16.24
N LEU A 368 -15.05 11.73 -15.79
CA LEU A 368 -14.18 11.47 -14.64
C LEU A 368 -12.82 11.00 -15.16
N THR A 369 -11.74 11.60 -14.65
CA THR A 369 -10.35 11.20 -14.93
C THR A 369 -9.53 11.17 -13.64
N LEU A 370 -8.44 10.40 -13.63
CA LEU A 370 -7.56 10.32 -12.46
C LEU A 370 -6.56 11.47 -12.48
N ASN A 371 -6.63 12.33 -11.47
CA ASN A 371 -5.72 13.45 -11.28
C ASN A 371 -4.52 13.07 -10.41
N LYS A 372 -4.75 12.27 -9.37
CA LYS A 372 -3.69 11.72 -8.51
C LYS A 372 -4.00 10.28 -8.17
N LEU A 373 -3.06 9.38 -8.40
CA LEU A 373 -3.17 7.99 -7.93
C LEU A 373 -2.62 7.85 -6.50
N SER A 374 -3.17 6.87 -5.77
CA SER A 374 -2.66 6.46 -4.46
C SER A 374 -1.61 5.35 -4.60
N PRO A 375 -0.68 5.20 -3.65
CA PRO A 375 0.21 4.03 -3.58
C PRO A 375 -0.55 2.69 -3.54
N LEU A 376 -1.73 2.69 -2.89
CA LEU A 376 -2.65 1.56 -2.80
C LEU A 376 -3.98 1.91 -3.45
N LEU A 377 -4.26 1.31 -4.60
CA LEU A 377 -5.55 1.43 -5.28
C LEU A 377 -6.47 0.32 -4.79
N VAL A 378 -7.69 0.71 -4.41
CA VAL A 378 -8.75 -0.21 -4.00
C VAL A 378 -9.91 -0.09 -4.98
N PHE A 379 -10.33 -1.21 -5.55
CA PHE A 379 -11.51 -1.27 -6.40
C PHE A 379 -12.61 -2.08 -5.71
N GLN A 380 -13.80 -1.49 -5.62
CA GLN A 380 -15.02 -2.20 -5.25
C GLN A 380 -15.78 -2.53 -6.53
N LEU A 381 -16.01 -3.82 -6.76
CA LEU A 381 -16.89 -4.28 -7.84
C LEU A 381 -18.33 -4.26 -7.33
N LYS A 382 -19.16 -3.36 -7.87
CA LYS A 382 -20.57 -3.17 -7.47
C LYS A 382 -21.43 -4.36 -7.92
N ARG A 383 -21.41 -5.43 -7.12
CA ARG A 383 -22.10 -6.69 -7.42
C ARG A 383 -23.57 -6.71 -7.00
N PHE A 384 -24.17 -5.57 -6.68
CA PHE A 384 -25.54 -5.50 -6.18
C PHE A 384 -26.35 -4.53 -7.03
N GLU A 385 -27.45 -5.01 -7.61
CA GLU A 385 -28.37 -4.20 -8.42
C GLU A 385 -29.75 -4.18 -7.76
N HIS A 386 -30.34 -2.99 -7.63
CA HIS A 386 -31.72 -2.82 -7.17
C HIS A 386 -32.68 -2.89 -8.35
N LEU A 387 -33.56 -3.89 -8.36
CA LEU A 387 -34.61 -4.05 -9.35
C LEU A 387 -35.80 -3.14 -9.04
N LEU A 388 -36.60 -2.81 -10.07
CA LEU A 388 -37.78 -1.93 -9.97
C LEU A 388 -38.85 -2.44 -8.99
N ASN A 389 -38.84 -3.74 -8.68
CA ASN A 389 -39.74 -4.37 -7.70
C ASN A 389 -39.26 -4.22 -6.25
N GLY A 390 -38.17 -3.47 -5.99
CA GLY A 390 -37.58 -3.28 -4.67
C GLY A 390 -36.70 -4.43 -4.19
N THR A 391 -36.48 -5.47 -5.00
CA THR A 391 -35.56 -6.56 -4.67
C THR A 391 -34.15 -6.24 -5.11
N THR A 392 -33.15 -6.63 -4.31
CA THR A 392 -31.73 -6.50 -4.65
C THR A 392 -31.20 -7.83 -5.11
N VAL A 393 -30.52 -7.87 -6.26
CA VAL A 393 -29.94 -9.09 -6.83
C VAL A 393 -28.42 -8.98 -6.87
N LYS A 394 -27.75 -10.11 -6.60
CA LYS A 394 -26.30 -10.22 -6.69
C LYS A 394 -25.87 -10.59 -8.11
N ILE A 395 -24.97 -9.79 -8.69
CA ILE A 395 -24.32 -10.04 -9.97
C ILE A 395 -23.16 -11.01 -9.74
N ASN A 396 -23.35 -12.25 -10.22
CA ASN A 396 -22.38 -13.32 -10.02
C ASN A 396 -21.39 -13.47 -11.18
N ASP A 397 -21.47 -12.65 -12.22
CA ASP A 397 -20.60 -12.74 -13.38
C ASP A 397 -19.12 -12.59 -12.99
N PHE A 398 -18.29 -13.44 -13.58
CA PHE A 398 -16.85 -13.37 -13.38
C PHE A 398 -16.31 -12.16 -14.14
N ILE A 399 -15.55 -11.32 -13.43
CA ILE A 399 -14.83 -10.19 -14.00
C ILE A 399 -13.36 -10.58 -13.95
N GLU A 400 -12.72 -10.71 -15.10
CA GLU A 400 -11.30 -10.95 -15.21
C GLU A 400 -10.51 -9.71 -14.75
N TYR A 401 -9.50 -9.91 -13.92
CA TYR A 401 -8.63 -8.83 -13.43
C TYR A 401 -7.16 -9.24 -13.61
N PRO A 402 -6.28 -8.34 -14.08
CA PRO A 402 -4.90 -8.67 -14.38
C PRO A 402 -4.04 -8.70 -13.11
N LEU A 403 -3.00 -9.52 -13.08
CA LEU A 403 -1.99 -9.47 -12.02
C LEU A 403 -1.27 -8.10 -11.98
N TYR A 404 -0.99 -7.52 -13.15
CA TYR A 404 -0.41 -6.20 -13.31
C TYR A 404 -1.37 -5.27 -14.05
N LEU A 405 -1.74 -4.16 -13.43
CA LEU A 405 -2.68 -3.17 -13.95
C LEU A 405 -1.94 -1.88 -14.33
N ASN A 406 -2.08 -1.44 -15.58
CA ASN A 406 -1.51 -0.17 -16.02
C ASN A 406 -2.59 0.92 -16.02
N MET A 407 -2.39 1.97 -15.23
CA MET A 407 -3.37 3.05 -15.06
C MET A 407 -3.17 4.24 -16.00
N LYS A 408 -2.14 4.21 -16.87
CA LYS A 408 -1.77 5.37 -17.71
C LYS A 408 -2.91 5.94 -18.55
N THR A 409 -3.79 5.08 -19.06
CA THR A 409 -4.90 5.45 -19.95
C THR A 409 -5.98 6.27 -19.26
N TYR A 410 -5.99 6.24 -17.93
CA TYR A 410 -7.01 6.85 -17.08
C TYR A 410 -6.50 8.14 -16.41
N CYS A 411 -5.20 8.43 -16.52
CA CYS A 411 -4.56 9.63 -16.00
C CYS A 411 -4.49 10.72 -17.09
N GLN A 412 -4.69 11.99 -16.72
CA GLN A 412 -4.45 13.10 -17.64
C GLN A 412 -2.96 13.42 -17.74
N SER A 413 -2.51 13.81 -18.94
CA SER A 413 -1.19 14.41 -19.14
C SER A 413 -1.22 15.83 -18.60
N SER A 414 -0.68 16.04 -17.40
CA SER A 414 -0.47 17.37 -16.85
C SER A 414 0.76 18.01 -17.52
N ASN A 415 0.60 18.55 -18.74
CA ASN A 415 1.57 19.48 -19.29
C ASN A 415 0.86 20.80 -19.61
N ASN A 416 1.07 21.77 -18.73
CA ASN A 416 1.27 23.15 -19.16
C ASN A 416 2.49 23.13 -20.08
N ASP A 417 2.27 23.27 -21.38
CA ASP A 417 3.04 24.09 -22.30
C ASP A 417 2.82 23.60 -23.74
N THR A 418 2.39 24.54 -24.58
CA THR A 418 2.28 24.52 -26.04
C THR A 418 1.12 23.75 -26.67
N GLU A 419 0.29 24.53 -27.35
CA GLU A 419 -0.79 24.17 -28.27
C GLU A 419 -0.23 23.32 -29.44
N GLU A 420 -0.12 22.01 -29.26
CA GLU A 420 -0.14 21.05 -30.38
C GLU A 420 -1.08 19.91 -29.98
N GLU A 421 -2.36 20.15 -30.23
CA GLU A 421 -3.43 19.16 -30.12
C GLU A 421 -3.27 18.07 -31.19
N GLU A 422 -3.75 16.87 -30.84
CA GLU A 422 -3.93 15.69 -31.70
C GLU A 422 -2.67 14.82 -31.98
N SER A 423 -2.15 14.13 -30.95
CA SER A 423 -1.65 12.72 -31.05
C SER A 423 -0.85 12.18 -29.83
N ASN A 424 -0.58 12.96 -28.78
CA ASN A 424 0.35 12.50 -27.73
C ASN A 424 -0.32 11.82 -26.52
N SER A 425 -0.88 10.62 -26.72
CA SER A 425 -1.04 9.65 -25.61
C SER A 425 0.30 9.06 -25.15
N GLU A 426 1.42 9.49 -25.75
CA GLU A 426 2.78 9.00 -25.48
C GLU A 426 3.48 9.67 -24.29
N ASN A 427 2.94 10.78 -23.74
CA ASN A 427 3.60 11.54 -22.67
C ASN A 427 3.24 11.12 -21.23
N VAL A 428 2.22 10.27 -21.02
CA VAL A 428 1.91 9.73 -19.69
C VAL A 428 2.74 8.46 -19.49
N PRO A 429 3.67 8.42 -18.51
CA PRO A 429 4.47 7.23 -18.29
C PRO A 429 3.62 6.04 -17.85
N ASP A 430 4.13 4.83 -18.06
CA ASP A 430 3.47 3.64 -17.51
C ASP A 430 3.42 3.72 -15.97
N MET A 431 2.21 3.53 -15.44
CA MET A 431 1.95 3.49 -14.00
C MET A 431 1.38 2.10 -13.68
N ILE A 432 2.30 1.17 -13.38
CA ILE A 432 2.00 -0.25 -13.22
C ILE A 432 1.79 -0.55 -11.75
N TYR A 433 0.67 -1.17 -11.45
CA TYR A 433 0.29 -1.69 -10.15
C TYR A 433 0.29 -3.22 -10.16
N GLU A 434 0.65 -3.83 -9.05
CA GLU A 434 0.58 -5.27 -8.82
C GLU A 434 -0.59 -5.61 -7.90
N LEU A 435 -1.37 -6.63 -8.25
CA LEU A 435 -2.44 -7.15 -7.42
C LEU A 435 -1.86 -7.84 -6.18
N THR A 436 -2.24 -7.37 -5.00
CA THR A 436 -1.74 -7.89 -3.71
C THR A 436 -2.78 -8.68 -2.95
N SER A 437 -4.06 -8.28 -3.02
CA SER A 437 -5.13 -8.97 -2.29
C SER A 437 -6.46 -8.96 -3.05
N ILE A 438 -7.22 -10.04 -2.87
CA ILE A 438 -8.54 -10.24 -3.45
C ILE A 438 -9.50 -10.68 -2.34
N ILE A 439 -10.53 -9.89 -2.08
CA ILE A 439 -11.63 -10.29 -1.19
C ILE A 439 -12.78 -10.77 -2.05
N SER A 440 -13.30 -11.96 -1.73
CA SER A 440 -14.44 -12.56 -2.42
C SER A 440 -15.60 -12.74 -1.46
N HIS A 441 -16.82 -12.55 -1.97
CA HIS A 441 -18.05 -12.77 -1.22
C HIS A 441 -18.80 -13.98 -1.77
N LYS A 442 -19.02 -15.02 -0.95
CA LYS A 442 -19.82 -16.19 -1.29
C LYS A 442 -21.17 -16.12 -0.59
N GLY A 443 -22.27 -16.20 -1.33
CA GLY A 443 -23.62 -16.06 -0.78
C GLY A 443 -24.49 -15.13 -1.60
N THR A 444 -25.61 -14.71 -1.01
CA THR A 444 -26.62 -13.79 -1.58
C THR A 444 -26.32 -12.35 -1.18
N VAL A 445 -27.28 -11.42 -1.33
CA VAL A 445 -27.12 -10.01 -0.91
C VAL A 445 -27.21 -9.87 0.61
N ASN A 446 -28.13 -10.61 1.24
CA ASN A 446 -28.45 -10.45 2.66
C ASN A 446 -27.70 -11.43 3.56
N GLU A 447 -27.12 -12.49 2.98
CA GLU A 447 -26.37 -13.50 3.71
C GLU A 447 -25.21 -14.00 2.86
N GLY A 448 -24.03 -14.04 3.47
CA GLY A 448 -22.88 -14.67 2.84
C GLY A 448 -21.64 -14.66 3.72
N HIS A 449 -20.52 -14.96 3.08
CA HIS A 449 -19.25 -15.22 3.72
C HIS A 449 -18.11 -14.61 2.93
N TYR A 450 -17.26 -13.84 3.63
CA TYR A 450 -16.09 -13.22 3.04
C TYR A 450 -14.86 -14.10 3.24
N ILE A 451 -14.08 -14.23 2.17
CA ILE A 451 -12.78 -14.90 2.16
C ILE A 451 -11.80 -13.95 1.47
N VAL A 452 -10.56 -13.95 1.92
CA VAL A 452 -9.50 -13.18 1.27
C VAL A 452 -8.38 -14.08 0.80
N VAL A 453 -7.79 -13.68 -0.31
CA VAL A 453 -6.57 -14.24 -0.88
C VAL A 453 -5.53 -13.12 -0.94
N VAL A 454 -4.32 -13.39 -0.46
CA VAL A 454 -3.24 -12.41 -0.32
C VAL A 454 -1.95 -12.95 -0.89
N LYS A 455 -1.20 -12.12 -1.61
CA LYS A 455 0.15 -12.38 -2.09
C LYS A 455 1.17 -11.90 -1.06
N VAL A 456 2.10 -12.76 -0.63
CA VAL A 456 3.18 -12.40 0.30
C VAL A 456 4.50 -12.16 -0.43
N ASN A 457 5.54 -11.74 0.30
CA ASN A 457 6.78 -11.17 -0.26
C ASN A 457 7.58 -12.10 -1.20
N ASP A 458 7.40 -13.42 -1.13
CA ASP A 458 8.06 -14.38 -2.02
C ASP A 458 7.24 -14.67 -3.30
N GLY A 459 6.12 -13.97 -3.47
CA GLY A 459 5.18 -14.15 -4.57
C GLY A 459 4.15 -15.26 -4.37
N GLN A 460 4.20 -15.98 -3.25
CA GLN A 460 3.23 -17.03 -2.93
C GLN A 460 1.88 -16.45 -2.53
N TRP A 461 0.80 -17.14 -2.92
CA TRP A 461 -0.56 -16.77 -2.58
C TRP A 461 -1.09 -17.63 -1.43
N PHE A 462 -1.75 -16.97 -0.48
CA PHE A 462 -2.41 -17.61 0.66
C PHE A 462 -3.87 -17.21 0.72
N LYS A 463 -4.73 -18.20 0.96
CA LYS A 463 -6.15 -18.03 1.20
C LYS A 463 -6.43 -18.09 2.70
N PHE A 464 -7.11 -17.05 3.18
CA PHE A 464 -7.54 -16.91 4.56
C PHE A 464 -9.06 -17.02 4.62
N ASN A 465 -9.52 -18.05 5.32
CA ASN A 465 -10.92 -18.30 5.60
C ASN A 465 -11.07 -18.38 7.12
N ASP A 466 -11.24 -17.22 7.75
CA ASP A 466 -11.20 -17.04 9.19
C ASP A 466 -9.94 -17.67 9.81
N SER A 467 -10.09 -18.71 10.62
CA SER A 467 -8.98 -19.40 11.29
C SER A 467 -8.13 -20.25 10.34
N MET A 468 -8.63 -20.56 9.15
CA MET A 468 -7.96 -21.43 8.19
C MET A 468 -7.07 -20.62 7.25
N VAL A 469 -5.78 -20.95 7.24
CA VAL A 469 -4.78 -20.41 6.29
C VAL A 469 -4.30 -21.54 5.40
N SER A 470 -4.30 -21.33 4.09
CA SER A 470 -3.89 -22.34 3.11
C SER A 470 -3.15 -21.71 1.94
N ALA A 471 -2.03 -22.31 1.53
CA ALA A 471 -1.34 -21.91 0.31
C ALA A 471 -2.18 -22.29 -0.92
N ILE A 472 -2.22 -21.41 -1.91
CA ILE A 472 -2.88 -21.64 -3.19
C ILE A 472 -1.97 -21.18 -4.34
N THR A 473 -2.28 -21.61 -5.55
CA THR A 473 -1.58 -21.16 -6.75
C THR A 473 -2.06 -19.78 -7.20
N GLU A 474 -1.23 -19.06 -7.96
CA GLU A 474 -1.63 -17.79 -8.60
C GLU A 474 -2.83 -17.98 -9.54
N GLU A 475 -2.89 -19.11 -10.27
CA GLU A 475 -4.02 -19.43 -11.13
C GLU A 475 -5.33 -19.58 -10.33
N GLU A 476 -5.30 -20.20 -9.17
CA GLU A 476 -6.47 -20.31 -8.28
C GLU A 476 -6.85 -18.96 -7.65
N ALA A 477 -5.85 -18.12 -7.35
CA ALA A 477 -6.08 -16.76 -6.86
C ALA A 477 -6.82 -15.90 -7.91
N LEU A 478 -6.36 -15.93 -9.16
CA LEU A 478 -6.94 -15.14 -10.26
C LEU A 478 -8.33 -15.64 -10.72
N LYS A 479 -8.73 -16.85 -10.30
CA LYS A 479 -10.09 -17.40 -10.55
C LYS A 479 -11.11 -17.02 -9.46
N GLN A 480 -10.70 -16.28 -8.42
CA GLN A 480 -11.63 -15.89 -7.36
C GLN A 480 -12.67 -14.88 -7.87
N GLN A 481 -13.90 -14.97 -7.35
CA GLN A 481 -14.97 -14.03 -7.68
C GLN A 481 -14.81 -12.74 -6.86
N ALA A 482 -13.93 -11.88 -7.33
CA ALA A 482 -13.52 -10.67 -6.62
C ALA A 482 -14.69 -9.74 -6.31
N TYR A 483 -14.78 -9.27 -5.07
CA TYR A 483 -15.62 -8.18 -4.60
C TYR A 483 -14.79 -6.92 -4.37
N LEU A 484 -13.65 -7.05 -3.67
CA LEU A 484 -12.65 -6.00 -3.53
C LEU A 484 -11.31 -6.46 -4.11
N LEU A 485 -10.64 -5.57 -4.82
CA LEU A 485 -9.30 -5.77 -5.37
C LEU A 485 -8.37 -4.71 -4.79
N PHE A 486 -7.19 -5.13 -4.33
CA PHE A 486 -6.15 -4.26 -3.80
C PHE A 486 -4.92 -4.33 -4.69
N TYR A 487 -4.51 -3.17 -5.19
CA TYR A 487 -3.38 -3.01 -6.10
C TYR A 487 -2.34 -2.10 -5.44
N SER A 488 -1.09 -2.53 -5.40
CA SER A 488 0.03 -1.73 -4.90
C SER A 488 0.88 -1.22 -6.06
N VAL A 489 1.35 0.02 -5.99
CA VAL A 489 2.27 0.56 -6.99
C VAL A 489 3.50 -0.35 -7.09
N PHE A 490 3.81 -0.78 -8.31
CA PHE A 490 4.92 -1.69 -8.62
C PHE A 490 6.03 -0.95 -9.38
N GLN A 491 5.65 -0.20 -10.41
CA GLN A 491 6.58 0.53 -11.25
C GLN A 491 5.94 1.83 -11.78
N LEU A 492 6.64 2.94 -11.63
CA LEU A 492 6.32 4.23 -12.24
C LEU A 492 7.48 4.58 -13.17
N ASN A 493 7.20 4.72 -14.46
CA ASN A 493 8.21 5.03 -15.48
C ASN A 493 8.51 6.52 -15.63
#